data_AF-A0A6J4HZJ8-F1
#
_entry.id   AF-A0A6J4HZJ8-F1
#
_cell.length_a   1.000
_cell.length_b   1.000
_cell.length_c   1.000
_cell.angle_alpha   90.00
_cell.angle_beta   90.00
_cell.angle_gamma   90.00
#
_symmetry.space_group_name_H-M   'P 1'
#
loop_
_entity.id
_entity.type
_entity.pdbx_description
1 polymer ?
#
loop_
_entity_poly.entity_id
_entity_poly.type
_entity_poly.pdbx_seq_one_letter_code
_entity_poly.pdbx_strand_id
1 'polypeptide(L)'
;MNSPTVYGPTAHSAVAPRRTLQFYATASWMSLTATAVVVGVHHVYREGWQLLVPFAILAALPYPLVRWFQATGSPAGLGAYALLSAVTIAGFGFVDGFLDQVTNAFVGLYTSVSGQEADRVERAFRVLPPTPLVGDFFYEATGILEFAGAVIAAYYAYRFLRAVVTQRSGAVRLRAAVPAEGERRSRRHASSS
;
A
#
# COMPACT_ATOMS: atom_id res chain seq x y z
N MET A 1 44.98 -35.79 11.92
CA MET A 1 44.05 -35.18 12.91
C MET A 1 43.52 -33.90 12.30
N ASN A 2 42.31 -33.95 11.74
CA ASN A 2 41.70 -32.82 11.04
C ASN A 2 40.82 -32.03 12.02
N SER A 3 41.15 -30.76 12.24
CA SER A 3 40.30 -29.85 13.01
C SER A 3 39.03 -29.53 12.21
N PRO A 4 37.83 -29.72 12.76
CA PRO A 4 36.61 -29.34 12.07
C PRO A 4 36.53 -27.81 12.03
N THR A 5 36.57 -27.26 10.82
CA THR A 5 36.29 -25.86 10.55
C THR A 5 34.81 -25.62 10.84
N VAL A 6 34.51 -25.04 12.01
CA VAL A 6 33.16 -24.63 12.38
C VAL A 6 32.76 -23.45 11.50
N TYR A 7 32.00 -23.73 10.44
CA TYR A 7 31.24 -22.71 9.70
C TYR A 7 30.15 -22.18 10.63
N GLY A 8 30.47 -21.14 11.39
CA GLY A 8 29.46 -20.36 12.09
C GLY A 8 28.54 -19.69 11.07
N PRO A 9 27.22 -19.68 11.29
CA PRO A 9 26.30 -18.95 10.42
C PRO A 9 26.69 -17.47 10.48
N THR A 10 27.26 -16.97 9.38
CA THR A 10 27.55 -15.55 9.21
C THR A 10 26.26 -14.79 9.43
N ALA A 11 26.21 -14.04 10.52
CA ALA A 11 25.17 -13.09 10.85
C ALA A 11 25.18 -11.94 9.83
N HIS A 12 24.80 -12.23 8.59
CA HIS A 12 24.37 -11.22 7.63
C HIS A 12 22.97 -10.76 8.03
N SER A 13 22.96 -10.00 9.13
CA SER A 13 22.12 -8.84 9.39
C SER A 13 20.81 -8.78 8.59
N ALA A 14 19.71 -9.12 9.28
CA ALA A 14 18.33 -8.94 8.85
C ALA A 14 17.90 -7.45 8.75
N VAL A 15 18.72 -6.63 8.11
CA VAL A 15 18.41 -5.24 7.74
C VAL A 15 18.19 -5.25 6.24
N ALA A 16 16.97 -4.96 5.79
CA ALA A 16 16.69 -4.85 4.36
C ALA A 16 17.70 -3.87 3.72
N PRO A 17 18.32 -4.22 2.58
CA PRO A 17 19.28 -3.33 1.92
C PRO A 17 18.63 -1.96 1.68
N ARG A 18 19.36 -0.87 1.89
CA ARG A 18 18.88 0.52 1.66
C ARG A 18 18.23 0.70 0.28
N ARG A 19 18.73 -0.02 -0.72
CA ARG A 19 18.20 -0.09 -2.10
C ARG A 19 16.78 -0.68 -2.17
N THR A 20 16.49 -1.72 -1.39
CA THR A 20 15.18 -2.38 -1.34
C THR A 20 14.11 -1.47 -0.75
N LEU A 21 14.44 -0.73 0.31
CA LEU A 21 13.53 0.25 0.89
C LEU A 21 13.22 1.38 -0.11
N GLN A 22 14.24 1.92 -0.79
CA GLN A 22 14.06 2.98 -1.79
C GLN A 22 13.20 2.51 -2.97
N PHE A 23 13.40 1.28 -3.44
CA PHE A 23 12.57 0.68 -4.47
C PHE A 23 11.10 0.61 -4.05
N TYR A 24 10.80 0.01 -2.89
CA TYR A 24 9.41 -0.10 -2.44
C TYR A 24 8.77 1.24 -2.12
N ALA A 25 9.53 2.19 -1.57
CA ALA A 25 9.03 3.55 -1.37
C ALA A 25 8.63 4.18 -2.72
N THR A 26 9.49 4.05 -3.73
CA THR A 26 9.25 4.62 -5.07
C THR A 26 8.06 3.98 -5.77
N ALA A 27 8.06 2.65 -5.84
CA ALA A 27 6.95 1.90 -6.42
C ALA A 27 5.63 2.20 -5.71
N SER A 28 5.65 2.31 -4.38
CA SER A 28 4.45 2.57 -3.60
C SER A 28 3.86 3.95 -3.89
N TRP A 29 4.63 5.04 -3.80
CA TRP A 29 4.05 6.36 -4.07
C TRP A 29 3.65 6.52 -5.54
N MET A 30 4.41 5.94 -6.49
CA MET A 30 4.06 5.97 -7.91
C MET A 30 2.75 5.24 -8.18
N SER A 31 2.60 4.02 -7.62
CA SER A 31 1.35 3.26 -7.76
C SER A 31 0.17 4.00 -7.15
N LEU A 32 0.34 4.62 -5.98
CA LEU A 32 -0.74 5.34 -5.30
C LEU A 32 -1.14 6.61 -6.06
N THR A 33 -0.17 7.35 -6.61
CA THR A 33 -0.42 8.50 -7.49
C THR A 33 -1.15 8.06 -8.76
N ALA A 34 -0.72 6.97 -9.42
CA ALA A 34 -1.39 6.46 -10.61
C ALA A 34 -2.84 6.06 -10.32
N THR A 35 -3.08 5.34 -9.21
CA THR A 35 -4.44 5.01 -8.75
C THR A 35 -5.26 6.27 -8.49
N ALA A 36 -4.73 7.25 -7.76
CA ALA A 36 -5.44 8.50 -7.49
C ALA A 36 -5.79 9.29 -8.75
N VAL A 37 -4.96 9.23 -9.80
CA VAL A 37 -5.29 9.82 -11.12
C VAL A 37 -6.46 9.09 -11.76
N VAL A 38 -6.48 7.76 -11.75
CA VAL A 38 -7.59 6.96 -12.29
C VAL A 38 -8.89 7.26 -11.54
N VAL A 39 -8.85 7.25 -10.21
CA VAL A 39 -9.98 7.63 -9.34
C VAL A 39 -10.46 9.04 -9.69
N GLY A 40 -9.54 9.99 -9.87
CA GLY A 40 -9.88 11.35 -10.26
C GLY A 40 -10.58 11.43 -11.61
N VAL A 41 -10.12 10.69 -12.62
CA VAL A 41 -10.80 10.60 -13.92
C VAL A 41 -12.20 10.00 -13.76
N HIS A 42 -12.34 8.92 -13.00
CA HIS A 42 -13.62 8.24 -12.76
C HIS A 42 -14.64 9.20 -12.11
N HIS A 43 -14.26 9.86 -11.03
CA HIS A 43 -15.15 10.78 -10.32
C HIS A 43 -15.39 12.10 -11.05
N VAL A 44 -14.40 12.64 -11.78
CA VAL A 44 -14.62 13.85 -12.61
C VAL A 44 -15.59 13.53 -13.75
N TYR A 45 -15.54 12.32 -14.32
CA TYR A 45 -16.51 11.88 -15.31
C TYR A 45 -17.93 11.78 -14.72
N ARG A 46 -18.07 11.23 -13.51
CA ARG A 46 -19.36 11.02 -12.83
C ARG A 46 -19.97 12.30 -12.26
N GLU A 47 -19.18 13.06 -11.53
CA GLU A 47 -19.65 14.14 -10.66
C GLU A 47 -19.32 15.51 -11.22
N GLY A 48 -18.32 15.63 -12.11
CA GLY A 48 -17.97 16.86 -12.82
C GLY A 48 -16.64 17.50 -12.39
N TRP A 49 -16.31 18.61 -13.05
CA TRP A 49 -15.00 19.27 -12.96
C TRP A 49 -14.65 19.84 -11.58
N GLN A 50 -15.63 20.05 -10.69
CA GLN A 50 -15.35 20.53 -9.33
C GLN A 50 -14.46 19.58 -8.52
N LEU A 51 -14.37 18.30 -8.91
CA LEU A 51 -13.51 17.32 -8.26
C LEU A 51 -12.06 17.30 -8.77
N LEU A 52 -11.74 18.08 -9.81
CA LEU A 52 -10.39 18.10 -10.37
C LEU A 52 -9.35 18.55 -9.34
N VAL A 53 -9.66 19.58 -8.55
CA VAL A 53 -8.77 20.10 -7.50
C VAL A 53 -8.52 19.08 -6.38
N PRO A 54 -9.55 18.51 -5.72
CA PRO A 54 -9.31 17.54 -4.65
C PRO A 54 -8.55 16.30 -5.14
N PHE A 55 -8.81 15.80 -6.35
CA PHE A 55 -8.06 14.65 -6.88
C PHE A 55 -6.64 15.00 -7.34
N ALA A 56 -6.40 16.22 -7.83
CA ALA A 56 -5.04 16.70 -8.08
C ALA A 56 -4.22 16.74 -6.78
N ILE A 57 -4.83 17.20 -5.68
CA ILE A 57 -4.21 17.17 -4.35
C ILE A 57 -3.95 15.72 -3.93
N LEU A 58 -4.96 14.85 -4.02
CA LEU A 58 -4.85 13.43 -3.66
C LEU A 58 -3.72 12.73 -4.41
N ALA A 59 -3.57 13.00 -5.72
CA ALA A 59 -2.52 12.43 -6.56
C ALA A 59 -1.13 12.98 -6.25
N ALA A 60 -1.04 14.24 -5.82
CA ALA A 60 0.24 14.89 -5.50
C ALA A 60 0.78 14.50 -4.11
N LEU A 61 -0.09 14.25 -3.12
CA LEU A 61 0.28 14.00 -1.72
C LEU A 61 1.19 12.78 -1.41
N PRO A 62 1.15 11.65 -2.14
CA PRO A 62 1.99 10.48 -1.83
C PRO A 62 3.49 10.82 -1.83
N TYR A 63 3.95 11.60 -2.81
CA TYR A 63 5.35 11.99 -2.95
C TYR A 63 5.88 12.79 -1.75
N PRO A 64 5.34 13.97 -1.38
CA PRO A 64 5.84 14.77 -0.27
C PRO A 64 5.76 14.02 1.07
N LEU A 65 4.75 13.17 1.29
CA LEU A 65 4.65 12.38 2.51
C LEU A 65 5.77 11.34 2.63
N VAL A 66 6.06 10.59 1.55
CA VAL A 66 7.19 9.65 1.53
C VAL A 66 8.51 10.39 1.68
N ARG A 67 8.69 11.55 1.03
CA ARG A 67 9.92 12.35 1.12
C ARG A 67 10.10 12.92 2.53
N TRP A 68 9.04 13.40 3.17
CA TRP A 68 9.06 13.86 4.55
C TRP A 68 9.48 12.75 5.51
N PHE A 69 8.89 11.57 5.37
CA PHE A 69 9.29 10.39 6.16
C PHE A 69 10.76 10.01 5.91
N GLN A 70 11.21 9.95 4.65
CA GLN A 70 12.59 9.58 4.32
C GLN A 70 13.63 10.60 4.84
N ALA A 71 13.28 11.89 4.82
CA ALA A 71 14.17 12.96 5.28
C ALA A 71 14.30 13.02 6.81
N THR A 72 13.21 12.76 7.53
CA THR A 72 13.13 12.99 8.99
C THR A 72 13.09 11.71 9.82
N GLY A 73 12.75 10.57 9.22
CA GLY A 73 12.39 9.35 9.94
C GLY A 73 11.08 9.45 10.72
N SER A 74 10.31 10.54 10.55
CA SER A 74 9.14 10.88 11.38
C SER A 74 8.02 9.83 11.29
N PRO A 75 7.52 9.31 12.43
CA PRO A 75 6.37 8.40 12.43
C PRO A 75 5.09 9.09 11.95
N ALA A 76 4.97 10.42 12.11
CA ALA A 76 3.81 11.18 11.62
C ALA A 76 3.73 11.18 10.09
N GLY A 77 4.85 11.38 9.39
CA GLY A 77 4.89 11.33 7.92
C GLY A 77 4.56 9.95 7.37
N LEU A 78 5.04 8.89 8.03
CA LEU A 78 4.68 7.52 7.69
C LEU A 78 3.21 7.21 7.96
N GLY A 79 2.68 7.68 9.09
CA GLY A 79 1.27 7.52 9.47
C GLY A 79 0.33 8.23 8.51
N ALA A 80 0.65 9.47 8.13
CA ALA A 80 -0.10 10.23 7.14
C ALA A 80 -0.10 9.53 5.77
N TYR A 81 1.06 9.01 5.33
CA TYR A 81 1.14 8.21 4.11
C TYR A 81 0.29 6.94 4.17
N ALA A 82 0.36 6.21 5.28
CA ALA A 82 -0.42 4.99 5.49
C ALA A 82 -1.92 5.27 5.50
N LEU A 83 -2.36 6.37 6.13
CA LEU A 83 -3.76 6.79 6.15
C LEU A 83 -4.24 7.17 4.74
N LEU A 84 -3.46 7.98 4.01
CA LEU A 84 -3.76 8.33 2.62
C LEU A 84 -3.89 7.06 1.75
N SER A 85 -2.96 6.12 1.92
CA SER A 85 -3.00 4.83 1.23
C SER A 85 -4.28 4.07 1.58
N ALA A 86 -4.63 3.97 2.87
CA ALA A 86 -5.81 3.25 3.34
C ALA A 86 -7.11 3.86 2.80
N VAL A 87 -7.25 5.19 2.83
CA VAL A 87 -8.42 5.89 2.26
C VAL A 87 -8.52 5.64 0.76
N THR A 88 -7.40 5.72 0.04
CA THR A 88 -7.39 5.51 -1.41
C THR A 88 -7.72 4.06 -1.79
N ILE A 89 -7.17 3.10 -1.05
CA ILE A 89 -7.33 1.67 -1.36
C ILE A 89 -8.69 1.16 -0.91
N ALA A 90 -9.08 1.44 0.34
CA ALA A 90 -10.32 0.90 0.90
C ALA A 90 -11.54 1.73 0.48
N GLY A 91 -11.43 3.06 0.47
CA GLY A 91 -12.52 3.94 0.08
C GLY A 91 -12.78 3.87 -1.42
N PHE A 92 -11.83 4.37 -2.21
CA PHE A 92 -11.98 4.41 -3.66
C PHE A 92 -11.85 3.00 -4.25
N GLY A 93 -10.70 2.36 -4.10
CA GLY A 93 -10.44 1.06 -4.71
C GLY A 93 -11.45 -0.06 -4.39
N PHE A 94 -11.74 -0.28 -3.11
CA PHE A 94 -12.58 -1.39 -2.68
C PHE A 94 -14.07 -1.03 -2.63
N VAL A 95 -14.47 0.07 -1.99
CA VAL A 95 -15.89 0.41 -1.88
C VAL A 95 -16.43 0.91 -3.23
N ASP A 96 -15.78 1.87 -3.88
CA ASP A 96 -16.26 2.39 -5.16
C ASP A 96 -15.88 1.41 -6.30
N GLY A 97 -14.60 1.13 -6.50
CA GLY A 97 -14.15 0.25 -7.59
C GLY A 97 -14.69 -1.19 -7.54
N PHE A 98 -14.61 -1.88 -6.40
CA PHE A 98 -15.03 -3.30 -6.33
C PHE A 98 -16.51 -3.47 -6.02
N LEU A 99 -17.01 -2.87 -4.94
CA LEU A 99 -18.39 -3.08 -4.50
C LEU A 99 -19.41 -2.35 -5.39
N ASP A 100 -19.11 -1.16 -5.90
CA ASP A 100 -20.00 -0.50 -6.87
C ASP A 100 -19.75 -1.06 -8.27
N GLN A 101 -18.54 -0.94 -8.81
CA GLN A 101 -18.34 -1.13 -10.26
C GLN A 101 -18.22 -2.60 -10.66
N VAL A 102 -17.28 -3.35 -10.06
CA VAL A 102 -17.06 -4.76 -10.42
C VAL A 102 -18.30 -5.61 -10.11
N THR A 103 -18.95 -5.38 -8.97
CA THR A 103 -20.13 -6.15 -8.57
C THR A 103 -21.31 -5.86 -9.49
N ASN A 104 -21.59 -4.58 -9.81
CA ASN A 104 -22.67 -4.23 -10.73
C ASN A 104 -22.42 -4.76 -12.14
N ALA A 105 -21.17 -4.68 -12.64
CA ALA A 105 -20.79 -5.25 -13.94
C ALA A 105 -21.02 -6.77 -13.99
N PHE A 106 -20.63 -7.49 -12.93
CA PHE A 106 -20.85 -8.93 -12.85
C PHE A 106 -22.33 -9.29 -12.77
N VAL A 107 -23.11 -8.56 -11.97
CA VAL A 107 -24.57 -8.75 -11.87
C VAL A 107 -25.24 -8.49 -13.22
N GLY A 108 -24.89 -7.40 -13.90
CA GLY A 108 -25.40 -7.07 -15.22
C GLY A 108 -25.07 -8.12 -16.28
N LEU A 109 -23.84 -8.63 -16.28
CA LEU A 109 -23.46 -9.74 -17.15
C LEU A 109 -24.27 -11.01 -16.81
N TYR A 110 -24.38 -11.36 -15.54
CA TYR A 110 -25.12 -12.56 -15.11
C TYR A 110 -26.61 -12.50 -15.50
N THR A 111 -27.28 -11.36 -15.29
CA THR A 111 -28.70 -11.19 -15.64
C THR A 111 -28.91 -11.23 -17.15
N SER A 112 -28.02 -10.60 -17.93
CA SER A 112 -28.07 -10.62 -19.40
C SER A 112 -27.93 -12.02 -19.99
N VAL A 113 -27.09 -12.87 -19.39
CA VAL A 113 -26.85 -14.23 -19.86
C VAL A 113 -27.91 -15.21 -19.35
N SER A 114 -28.40 -15.02 -18.11
CA SER A 114 -29.35 -15.94 -17.48
C SER A 114 -30.83 -15.68 -17.81
N GLY A 115 -31.16 -14.50 -18.36
CA GLY A 115 -32.55 -14.10 -18.62
C GLY A 115 -33.40 -13.90 -17.35
N GLN A 116 -32.77 -13.90 -16.17
CA GLN A 116 -33.43 -13.58 -14.90
C GLN A 116 -33.72 -12.07 -14.84
N GLU A 117 -34.89 -11.69 -14.30
CA GLU A 117 -35.21 -10.27 -14.13
C GLU A 117 -34.15 -9.56 -13.28
N ALA A 118 -33.51 -8.55 -13.87
CA ALA A 118 -32.45 -7.76 -13.25
C ALA A 118 -32.87 -7.22 -11.88
N ASP A 119 -34.15 -6.84 -11.74
CA ASP A 119 -34.72 -6.25 -10.53
C ASP A 119 -34.60 -7.11 -9.26
N ARG A 120 -34.55 -8.44 -9.37
CA ARG A 120 -34.39 -9.33 -8.19
C ARG A 120 -32.93 -9.51 -7.80
N VAL A 121 -32.04 -9.67 -8.77
CA VAL A 121 -30.61 -9.86 -8.54
C VAL A 121 -29.97 -8.54 -8.10
N GLU A 122 -30.35 -7.43 -8.73
CA GLU A 122 -29.89 -6.08 -8.37
C GLU A 122 -30.30 -5.70 -6.95
N ARG A 123 -31.53 -6.02 -6.51
CA ARG A 123 -31.95 -5.81 -5.10
C ARG A 123 -31.22 -6.69 -4.10
N ALA A 124 -30.82 -7.90 -4.48
CA ALA A 124 -30.13 -8.83 -3.60
C ALA A 124 -28.64 -8.50 -3.43
N PHE A 125 -28.01 -7.91 -4.46
CA PHE A 125 -26.58 -7.62 -4.48
C PHE A 125 -26.23 -6.12 -4.44
N ARG A 126 -27.22 -5.21 -4.45
CA ARG A 126 -26.96 -3.77 -4.25
C ARG A 126 -26.44 -3.50 -2.85
N VAL A 127 -25.15 -3.18 -2.79
CA VAL A 127 -24.50 -2.66 -1.58
C VAL A 127 -24.57 -1.13 -1.54
N LEU A 128 -24.71 -0.46 -2.70
CA LEU A 128 -24.69 1.00 -2.85
C LEU A 128 -25.91 1.51 -3.66
N PRO A 129 -26.27 2.81 -3.53
CA PRO A 129 -27.35 3.43 -4.30
C PRO A 129 -27.11 3.40 -5.82
N PRO A 130 -28.17 3.45 -6.65
CA PRO A 130 -28.02 3.50 -8.10
C PRO A 130 -27.19 4.71 -8.53
N THR A 131 -26.19 4.45 -9.37
CA THR A 131 -25.44 5.50 -10.06
C THR A 131 -26.15 5.86 -11.37
N PRO A 132 -26.16 7.14 -11.77
CA PRO A 132 -26.91 7.60 -12.96
C PRO A 132 -26.29 7.17 -14.30
N LEU A 133 -25.17 6.44 -14.28
CA LEU A 133 -24.36 6.08 -15.46
C LEU A 133 -24.25 4.55 -15.69
N VAL A 134 -25.13 3.74 -15.09
CA VAL A 134 -25.14 2.29 -15.32
C VAL A 134 -25.30 1.98 -16.81
N GLY A 135 -24.38 1.20 -17.38
CA GLY A 135 -24.32 0.86 -18.81
C GLY A 135 -23.37 1.72 -19.65
N ASP A 136 -22.74 2.75 -19.09
CA ASP A 136 -21.67 3.50 -19.76
C ASP A 136 -20.34 2.74 -19.67
N PHE A 137 -19.85 2.26 -20.81
CA PHE A 137 -18.62 1.47 -20.87
C PHE A 137 -17.39 2.21 -20.31
N PHE A 138 -17.26 3.51 -20.54
CA PHE A 138 -16.11 4.27 -20.08
C PHE A 138 -16.14 4.42 -18.54
N TYR A 139 -17.31 4.71 -17.98
CA TYR A 139 -17.53 4.76 -16.55
C TYR A 139 -17.19 3.42 -15.87
N GLU A 140 -17.74 2.32 -16.38
CA GLU A 140 -17.50 0.99 -15.81
C GLU A 140 -16.03 0.56 -15.95
N ALA A 141 -15.41 0.82 -17.11
CA ALA A 141 -14.01 0.48 -17.35
C ALA A 141 -13.06 1.24 -16.42
N THR A 142 -13.32 2.54 -16.18
CA THR A 142 -12.52 3.34 -15.24
C THR A 142 -12.70 2.88 -13.81
N GLY A 143 -13.90 2.44 -13.42
CA GLY A 143 -14.17 1.84 -12.11
C GLY A 143 -13.45 0.51 -11.87
N ILE A 144 -13.43 -0.37 -12.87
CA ILE A 144 -12.65 -1.63 -12.80
C ILE A 144 -11.14 -1.33 -12.73
N LEU A 145 -10.68 -0.36 -13.51
CA LEU A 145 -9.27 0.05 -13.52
C LEU A 145 -8.86 0.66 -12.17
N GLU A 146 -9.75 1.40 -11.52
CA GLU A 146 -9.57 1.91 -10.18
C GLU A 146 -9.33 0.78 -9.17
N PHE A 147 -10.17 -0.27 -9.19
CA PHE A 147 -9.95 -1.44 -8.35
C PHE A 147 -8.61 -2.12 -8.63
N ALA A 148 -8.27 -2.34 -9.90
CA ALA A 148 -7.00 -2.95 -10.28
C ALA A 148 -5.79 -2.11 -9.81
N GLY A 149 -5.86 -0.79 -9.97
CA GLY A 149 -4.88 0.16 -9.47
C GLY A 149 -4.76 0.09 -7.95
N ALA A 150 -5.87 -0.01 -7.23
CA ALA A 150 -5.88 -0.13 -5.78
C ALA A 150 -5.23 -1.42 -5.27
N VAL A 151 -5.42 -2.56 -5.96
CA VAL A 151 -4.73 -3.82 -5.63
C VAL A 151 -3.21 -3.66 -5.77
N ILE A 152 -2.75 -3.04 -6.86
CA ILE A 152 -1.31 -2.77 -7.08
C ILE A 152 -0.77 -1.82 -6.00
N ALA A 153 -1.49 -0.74 -5.70
CA ALA A 153 -1.13 0.23 -4.68
C ALA A 153 -1.08 -0.42 -3.29
N ALA A 154 -2.04 -1.29 -2.96
CA ALA A 154 -2.07 -2.05 -1.72
C ALA A 154 -0.86 -2.96 -1.58
N TYR A 155 -0.50 -3.67 -2.64
CA TYR A 155 0.69 -4.51 -2.65
C TYR A 155 1.95 -3.68 -2.32
N TYR A 156 2.21 -2.59 -3.05
CA TYR A 156 3.42 -1.81 -2.83
C TYR A 156 3.41 -1.02 -1.51
N ALA A 157 2.26 -0.51 -1.07
CA ALA A 157 2.10 0.09 0.25
C ALA A 157 2.46 -0.90 1.36
N TYR A 158 1.92 -2.13 1.30
CA TYR A 158 2.27 -3.19 2.22
C TYR A 158 3.78 -3.51 2.20
N ARG A 159 4.37 -3.68 1.01
CA ARG A 159 5.82 -3.97 0.87
C ARG A 159 6.68 -2.85 1.46
N PHE A 160 6.30 -1.60 1.23
CA PHE A 160 7.01 -0.44 1.77
C PHE A 160 6.90 -0.36 3.30
N LEU A 161 5.68 -0.44 3.86
CA LEU A 161 5.46 -0.40 5.30
C LEU A 161 6.19 -1.54 6.02
N ARG A 162 6.13 -2.76 5.45
CA ARG A 162 6.86 -3.92 5.99
C ARG A 162 8.37 -3.69 5.98
N ALA A 163 8.93 -3.15 4.89
CA ALA A 163 10.35 -2.85 4.80
C ALA A 163 10.79 -1.84 5.87
N VAL A 164 9.99 -0.81 6.14
CA VAL A 164 10.24 0.16 7.21
C VAL A 164 10.26 -0.50 8.59
N VAL A 165 9.26 -1.35 8.89
CA VAL A 165 9.19 -2.07 10.17
C VAL A 165 10.41 -2.96 10.36
N THR A 166 10.77 -3.77 9.36
CA THR A 166 11.95 -4.65 9.42
C THR A 166 13.24 -3.87 9.67
N GLN A 167 13.43 -2.74 8.99
CA GLN A 167 14.62 -1.90 9.19
C GLN A 167 14.69 -1.33 10.61
N ARG A 168 13.58 -0.81 11.14
CA ARG A 168 13.51 -0.28 12.51
C ARG A 168 13.79 -1.36 13.56
N SER A 169 13.19 -2.54 13.42
CA SER A 169 13.43 -3.67 14.34
C SER A 169 14.88 -4.15 14.32
N GLY A 170 15.51 -4.20 13.14
CA GLY A 170 16.94 -4.54 13.01
C GLY A 170 17.86 -3.53 13.71
N ALA A 171 17.57 -2.23 13.57
CA ALA A 171 18.35 -1.18 14.21
C ALA A 171 18.27 -1.23 15.76
N VAL A 172 17.08 -1.53 16.31
CA VAL A 172 16.90 -1.71 17.76
C VAL A 172 17.71 -2.89 18.29
N ARG A 173 17.69 -4.04 17.59
CA ARG A 173 18.47 -5.23 17.96
C ARG A 173 19.98 -4.98 17.96
N LEU A 174 20.50 -4.28 16.94
CA LEU A 174 21.93 -3.94 16.88
C LEU A 174 22.35 -3.03 18.04
N ARG A 175 21.54 -2.02 18.39
CA ARG A 175 21.80 -1.16 19.55
C ARG A 175 21.81 -1.92 20.88
N ALA A 176 20.97 -2.95 21.02
CA ALA A 176 20.94 -3.78 22.22
C ALA A 176 22.13 -4.76 22.32
N ALA A 177 22.73 -5.16 21.20
CA ALA A 177 23.87 -6.08 21.16
C ALA A 177 25.22 -5.40 21.49
N VAL A 178 25.42 -4.15 21.08
CA VAL A 178 26.64 -3.36 21.31
C VAL A 178 27.05 -3.19 22.79
N PRO A 179 26.14 -2.94 23.76
CA PRO A 179 26.54 -2.79 25.16
C PRO A 179 27.10 -4.07 25.80
N ALA A 180 26.72 -5.27 25.32
CA ALA A 180 27.15 -6.53 25.90
C ALA A 180 28.62 -6.91 25.57
N GLU A 181 29.19 -6.38 24.48
CA GLU A 181 30.58 -6.65 24.10
C GLU A 181 31.60 -5.76 24.83
N GLY A 182 31.25 -4.49 25.09
CA GLY A 182 32.09 -3.57 25.88
C GLY A 182 32.27 -4.05 27.32
N GLU A 183 31.19 -4.54 27.93
CA GLU A 183 31.20 -5.03 29.31
C GLU A 183 31.90 -6.40 29.45
N ARG A 184 31.80 -7.28 28.43
CA ARG A 184 32.54 -8.54 28.38
C ARG A 184 34.05 -8.35 28.19
N ARG A 185 34.49 -7.33 27.46
CA ARG A 185 35.92 -7.00 27.31
C ARG A 185 36.51 -6.44 28.60
N SER A 186 35.78 -5.59 29.31
CA SER A 186 36.18 -5.05 30.62
C SER A 186 36.38 -6.18 31.65
N ARG A 187 35.44 -7.13 31.75
CA ARG A 187 35.55 -8.25 32.70
C ARG A 187 36.66 -9.25 32.39
N ARG A 188 37.06 -9.43 31.12
CA ARG A 188 38.16 -10.33 30.75
C ARG A 188 39.54 -9.78 31.12
N HIS A 189 39.72 -8.47 31.16
CA HIS A 189 40.98 -7.87 31.62
C HIS A 189 41.11 -7.81 33.14
N ALA A 190 39.99 -7.73 33.87
CA ALA A 190 40.01 -7.72 35.33
C ALA A 190 40.29 -9.10 35.97
N SER A 191 40.09 -10.21 35.25
CA SER A 191 40.31 -11.56 35.77
C SER A 191 41.70 -12.14 35.49
N SER A 192 42.61 -11.35 34.90
CA SER A 192 43.98 -11.77 34.57
C SER A 192 45.06 -11.06 35.40
N SER A 193 44.68 -10.38 36.48
CA SER A 193 45.58 -9.75 37.45
C SER A 193 45.46 -10.47 38.79
#